data_AF-A0A1M6XJH2-F1
#
_entry.id   AF-A0A1M6XJH2-F1
#
_cell.length_a   1.000
_cell.length_b   1.000
_cell.length_c   1.000
_cell.angle_alpha   90.00
_cell.angle_beta   90.00
_cell.angle_gamma   90.00
#
_symmetry.space_group_name_H-M   'P 1'
#
loop_
_entity.id
_entity.type
_entity.pdbx_description
1 polymer ?
#
loop_
_entity_poly.entity_id
_entity_poly.type
_entity_poly.pdbx_seq_one_letter_code
_entity_poly.pdbx_strand_id
1 'polypeptide(L)'
;MIGSDGLLRHLQKLGEEETSLIGGKQYTQSQIRMAERIVQDLRDDLEKASIKPKLSRRRAFIVILEELYYDVPEYPSQLTLENIHRRASLRFEYMNRNIKAFKTPTEVHPKDPCTYYEDNAHGKARYRVALEYLVNEFDRYFKEPNAEFTLKTKSNEIKLC
;
A
#
# COMPACT_ATOMS: atom_id res chain seq x y z
N MET A 1 1.91 -28.53 -4.58
CA MET A 1 2.98 -27.52 -4.76
C MET A 1 3.83 -27.50 -3.50
N ILE A 2 5.15 -27.55 -3.64
CA ILE A 2 6.07 -27.36 -2.51
C ILE A 2 6.13 -25.85 -2.23
N GLY A 3 5.78 -25.44 -1.00
CA GLY A 3 5.95 -24.04 -0.57
C GLY A 3 7.42 -23.68 -0.37
N SER A 4 7.74 -22.38 -0.25
CA SER A 4 9.10 -21.88 -0.03
C SER A 4 9.84 -22.61 1.12
N ASP A 5 9.15 -22.93 2.22
CA ASP A 5 9.73 -23.67 3.35
C ASP A 5 10.06 -25.15 3.04
N GLY A 6 9.35 -25.75 2.08
CA GLY A 6 9.67 -27.10 1.62
C GLY A 6 10.86 -27.09 0.65
N LEU A 7 11.00 -26.03 -0.15
CA LEU A 7 12.14 -25.82 -1.04
C LEU A 7 13.42 -25.52 -0.23
N LEU A 8 13.35 -24.67 0.79
CA LEU A 8 14.47 -24.38 1.68
C LEU A 8 14.98 -25.64 2.39
N ARG A 9 14.08 -26.43 2.97
CA ARG A 9 14.45 -27.71 3.62
C ARG A 9 15.07 -28.71 2.64
N HIS A 10 14.59 -28.74 1.40
CA HIS A 10 15.16 -29.60 0.38
C HIS A 10 16.57 -29.18 0.00
N LEU A 11 16.81 -27.88 -0.22
CA LEU A 11 18.13 -27.35 -0.55
C LEU A 11 19.12 -27.57 0.60
N GLN A 12 18.73 -27.29 1.85
CA GLN A 12 19.54 -27.52 3.05
C GLN A 12 20.04 -28.96 3.12
N LYS A 13 19.16 -29.93 2.88
CA LYS A 13 19.53 -31.35 2.86
C LYS A 13 20.52 -31.67 1.74
N LEU A 14 20.32 -31.09 0.56
CA LEU A 14 21.23 -31.29 -0.58
C LEU A 14 22.60 -30.61 -0.37
N GLY A 15 22.65 -29.53 0.42
CA GLY A 15 23.89 -28.81 0.77
C GLY A 15 24.80 -29.57 1.73
N GLU A 16 24.27 -30.59 2.41
CA GLU A 16 25.00 -31.50 3.31
C GLU A 16 25.54 -32.75 2.59
N GLU A 17 24.98 -33.10 1.43
CA GLU A 17 25.33 -34.30 0.65
C GLU A 17 26.34 -33.95 -0.48
N GLU A 18 27.49 -34.66 -0.53
CA GLU A 18 28.57 -34.41 -1.53
C GLU A 18 28.18 -34.68 -2.99
N THR A 19 27.10 -35.44 -3.24
CA THR A 19 26.70 -35.90 -4.59
C THR A 19 25.21 -35.68 -4.90
N SER A 20 24.66 -34.57 -4.42
CA SER A 20 23.28 -34.15 -4.66
C SER A 20 22.97 -33.91 -6.13
N LEU A 21 21.92 -34.59 -6.64
CA LEU A 21 21.36 -34.35 -7.97
C LEU A 21 20.05 -33.56 -7.87
N ILE A 22 19.97 -32.43 -8.58
CA ILE A 22 18.73 -31.67 -8.76
C ILE A 22 18.29 -31.82 -10.21
N GLY A 23 17.16 -32.49 -10.45
CA GLY A 23 16.65 -32.75 -11.80
C GLY A 23 17.64 -33.51 -12.69
N GLY A 24 18.43 -34.42 -12.12
CA GLY A 24 19.45 -35.20 -12.83
C GLY A 24 20.75 -34.44 -13.15
N LYS A 25 20.90 -33.19 -12.71
CA LYS A 25 22.14 -32.40 -12.84
C LYS A 25 22.87 -32.34 -11.51
N GLN A 26 24.20 -32.43 -11.57
CA GLN A 26 25.07 -32.29 -10.41
C GLN A 26 25.40 -30.82 -10.20
N TYR A 27 25.28 -30.36 -8.96
CA TYR A 27 25.61 -29.00 -8.55
C TYR A 27 26.67 -29.06 -7.46
N THR A 28 27.59 -28.09 -7.46
CA THR A 28 28.56 -27.98 -6.38
C THR A 28 27.89 -27.51 -5.11
N GLN A 29 28.48 -27.81 -3.95
CA GLN A 29 27.97 -27.33 -2.66
C GLN A 29 27.84 -25.80 -2.61
N SER A 30 28.74 -25.08 -3.28
CA SER A 30 28.66 -23.61 -3.39
C SER A 30 27.42 -23.14 -4.16
N GLN A 31 27.06 -23.84 -5.25
CA GLN A 31 25.85 -23.52 -6.03
C GLN A 31 24.58 -23.81 -5.23
N ILE A 32 24.56 -24.91 -4.46
CA ILE A 32 23.42 -25.26 -3.60
C ILE A 32 23.24 -24.19 -2.50
N ARG A 33 24.32 -23.79 -1.80
CA ARG A 33 24.27 -22.70 -0.82
C ARG A 33 23.85 -21.36 -1.41
N MET A 34 24.24 -21.07 -2.65
CA MET A 34 23.78 -19.86 -3.34
C MET A 34 22.27 -19.92 -3.61
N ALA A 35 21.76 -21.07 -4.05
CA ALA A 35 20.32 -21.27 -4.25
C ALA A 35 19.54 -21.14 -2.93
N GLU A 36 20.06 -21.68 -1.82
CA GLU A 36 19.46 -21.51 -0.48
C GLU A 36 19.32 -20.02 -0.11
N ARG A 37 20.38 -19.23 -0.29
CA ARG A 37 20.35 -17.79 -0.01
C ARG A 37 19.32 -17.07 -0.86
N ILE A 38 19.25 -17.37 -2.16
CA ILE A 38 18.25 -16.76 -3.05
C ILE A 38 16.83 -17.09 -2.59
N VAL A 39 16.54 -18.35 -2.26
CA VAL A 39 15.21 -18.75 -1.80
C VAL A 39 14.87 -18.09 -0.46
N GLN A 40 15.85 -17.96 0.44
CA GLN A 40 15.69 -17.28 1.73
C GLN A 40 15.41 -15.78 1.53
N ASP A 41 16.19 -15.09 0.72
CA ASP A 41 16.03 -13.66 0.44
C ASP A 41 14.66 -13.38 -0.19
N LEU A 42 14.24 -14.20 -1.16
CA LEU A 42 12.90 -14.10 -1.77
C LEU A 42 11.77 -14.35 -0.76
N ARG A 43 11.95 -15.29 0.18
CA ARG A 43 10.98 -15.51 1.25
C ARG A 43 10.85 -14.29 2.13
N ASP A 44 11.99 -13.70 2.52
CA ASP A 44 12.02 -12.56 3.42
C ASP A 44 11.45 -11.31 2.73
N ASP A 45 11.68 -11.15 1.43
CA ASP A 45 11.06 -10.09 0.63
C ASP A 45 9.55 -10.29 0.46
N LEU A 46 9.09 -11.52 0.26
CA LEU A 46 7.66 -11.85 0.25
C LEU A 46 7.00 -11.60 1.59
N GLU A 47 7.67 -11.94 2.69
CA GLU A 47 7.17 -11.70 4.04
C GLU A 47 7.08 -10.19 4.32
N LYS A 48 8.11 -9.41 3.98
CA LYS A 48 8.07 -7.94 4.05
C LYS A 48 6.95 -7.36 3.17
N ALA A 49 6.77 -7.88 1.97
CA ALA A 49 5.70 -7.45 1.07
C ALA A 49 4.30 -7.84 1.58
N SER A 50 4.20 -8.88 2.42
CA SER A 50 2.93 -9.31 3.04
C SER A 50 2.50 -8.39 4.20
N ILE A 51 3.44 -7.64 4.78
CA ILE A 51 3.14 -6.68 5.85
C ILE A 51 2.41 -5.49 5.24
N LYS A 52 1.10 -5.42 5.49
CA LYS A 52 0.28 -4.30 5.04
C LYS A 52 0.75 -2.99 5.68
N PRO A 53 1.03 -1.93 4.90
CA PRO A 53 1.33 -0.62 5.45
C PRO A 53 0.22 -0.15 6.40
N LYS A 54 0.64 0.42 7.54
CA LYS A 54 -0.27 0.97 8.55
C LYS A 54 -0.71 2.37 8.16
N LEU A 55 -2.02 2.60 8.11
CA LEU A 55 -2.64 3.91 7.87
C LEU A 55 -3.86 4.13 8.76
N SER A 56 -4.23 5.39 8.98
CA SER A 56 -5.58 5.69 9.45
C SER A 56 -6.60 5.38 8.34
N ARG A 57 -7.85 5.06 8.71
CA ARG A 57 -8.91 4.79 7.72
C ARG A 57 -9.08 5.94 6.71
N ARG A 58 -9.01 7.19 7.19
CA ARG A 58 -9.08 8.37 6.31
C ARG A 58 -7.96 8.37 5.27
N ARG A 59 -6.71 8.19 5.72
CA ARG A 59 -5.55 8.20 4.82
C ARG A 59 -5.61 7.06 3.81
N ALA A 60 -5.95 5.85 4.27
CA ALA A 60 -6.15 4.70 3.39
C ALA A 60 -7.24 4.96 2.33
N PHE A 61 -8.34 5.61 2.70
CA PHE A 61 -9.40 5.95 1.76
C PHE A 61 -9.00 7.06 0.79
N ILE A 62 -8.26 8.08 1.25
CA ILE A 62 -7.69 9.12 0.37
C ILE A 62 -6.83 8.46 -0.71
N VAL A 63 -5.95 7.51 -0.34
CA VAL A 63 -5.11 6.80 -1.32
C VAL A 63 -5.96 6.12 -2.39
N ILE A 64 -6.94 5.30 -1.99
CA ILE A 64 -7.79 4.58 -2.95
C ILE A 64 -8.63 5.55 -3.80
N LEU A 65 -9.16 6.62 -3.21
CA LEU A 65 -9.97 7.60 -3.94
C LEU A 65 -9.14 8.38 -4.95
N GLU A 66 -7.93 8.80 -4.57
CA GLU A 66 -7.06 9.55 -5.45
C GLU A 66 -6.58 8.67 -6.62
N GLU A 67 -6.11 7.44 -6.37
CA GLU A 67 -5.66 6.57 -7.46
C GLU A 67 -6.76 6.23 -8.47
N LEU A 68 -8.02 6.09 -8.01
CA LEU A 68 -9.12 5.71 -8.90
C LEU A 68 -9.75 6.88 -9.65
N TYR A 69 -9.56 8.11 -9.15
CA TYR A 69 -10.35 9.25 -9.58
C TYR A 69 -9.52 10.53 -9.70
N TYR A 70 -8.19 10.49 -9.72
CA TYR A 70 -7.34 11.70 -9.73
C TYR A 70 -7.69 12.66 -10.89
N ASP A 71 -8.16 12.13 -12.01
CA ASP A 71 -8.45 12.82 -13.27
C ASP A 71 -9.91 13.26 -13.45
N VAL A 72 -10.80 12.93 -12.50
CA VAL A 72 -12.22 13.34 -12.58
C VAL A 72 -12.55 14.52 -11.66
N PRO A 73 -13.37 15.47 -12.12
CA PRO A 73 -13.74 16.66 -11.36
C PRO A 73 -14.70 16.35 -10.20
N GLU A 74 -15.50 15.29 -10.34
CA GLU A 74 -16.49 14.86 -9.34
C GLU A 74 -16.44 13.33 -9.18
N TYR A 75 -16.81 12.84 -8.00
CA TYR A 75 -16.96 11.40 -7.81
C TYR A 75 -18.24 10.90 -8.49
N PRO A 76 -18.23 9.68 -9.08
CA PRO A 76 -19.44 9.07 -9.60
C PRO A 76 -20.54 8.99 -8.52
N SER A 77 -21.78 9.30 -8.88
CA SER A 77 -22.90 9.35 -7.92
C SER A 77 -23.19 7.99 -7.25
N GLN A 78 -22.89 6.90 -7.95
CA GLN A 78 -23.00 5.53 -7.44
C GLN A 78 -21.82 5.07 -6.57
N LEU A 79 -20.79 5.91 -6.38
CA LEU A 79 -19.60 5.52 -5.61
C LEU A 79 -19.92 5.45 -4.11
N THR A 80 -19.79 4.26 -3.53
CA THR A 80 -19.96 4.03 -2.10
C THR A 80 -18.62 3.86 -1.38
N LEU A 81 -18.57 4.30 -0.12
CA LEU A 81 -17.40 4.08 0.74
C LEU A 81 -17.18 2.61 1.10
N GLU A 82 -18.17 1.73 0.90
CA GLU A 82 -18.02 0.29 1.12
C GLU A 82 -17.03 -0.32 0.11
N ASN A 83 -17.14 0.05 -1.17
CA ASN A 83 -16.21 -0.42 -2.19
C ASN A 83 -14.79 0.10 -1.92
N ILE A 84 -14.68 1.37 -1.51
CA ILE A 84 -13.40 1.98 -1.11
C ILE A 84 -12.83 1.25 0.11
N HIS A 85 -13.65 0.94 1.11
CA HIS A 85 -13.24 0.21 2.30
C HIS A 85 -12.68 -1.16 1.93
N ARG A 86 -13.41 -1.93 1.11
CA ARG A 86 -12.95 -3.27 0.68
C ARG A 86 -11.59 -3.20 0.00
N ARG A 87 -11.39 -2.24 -0.90
CA ARG A 87 -10.10 -2.04 -1.59
C ARG A 87 -8.98 -1.61 -0.62
N ALA A 88 -9.28 -0.69 0.28
CA ALA A 88 -8.32 -0.23 1.29
C ALA A 88 -7.92 -1.34 2.26
N SER A 89 -8.86 -2.17 2.72
CA SER A 89 -8.60 -3.27 3.67
C SER A 89 -7.76 -4.41 3.07
N LEU A 90 -7.75 -4.55 1.74
CA LEU A 90 -6.84 -5.47 1.06
C LEU A 90 -5.38 -4.98 1.08
N ARG A 91 -5.15 -3.66 1.17
CA ARG A 91 -3.82 -3.05 1.04
C ARG A 91 -3.23 -2.54 2.34
N PHE A 92 -4.06 -2.08 3.27
CA PHE A 92 -3.61 -1.36 4.46
C PHE A 92 -4.11 -2.03 5.74
N GLU A 93 -3.30 -1.91 6.79
CA GLU A 93 -3.72 -2.22 8.16
C GLU A 93 -4.19 -0.92 8.84
N TYR A 94 -5.37 -0.93 9.46
CA TYR A 94 -5.92 0.27 10.09
C TYR A 94 -5.39 0.47 11.51
N MET A 95 -4.73 1.62 11.74
CA MET A 95 -4.16 1.95 13.05
C MET A 95 -5.20 2.33 14.13
N ASN A 96 -6.43 2.68 13.74
CA ASN A 96 -7.46 3.13 14.67
C ASN A 96 -8.82 2.53 14.34
N ARG A 97 -9.49 1.96 15.36
CA ARG A 97 -10.85 1.39 15.26
C ARG A 97 -11.97 2.42 15.38
N ASN A 98 -11.67 3.68 15.71
CA ASN A 98 -12.71 4.65 16.03
C ASN A 98 -13.50 5.07 14.77
N ILE A 99 -14.80 4.76 14.78
CA ILE A 99 -15.71 4.73 13.63
C ILE A 99 -16.51 6.03 13.54
N LYS A 100 -15.87 7.21 13.55
CA LYS A 100 -16.57 8.35 12.93
C LYS A 100 -16.65 8.05 11.44
N ALA A 101 -17.76 7.44 11.04
CA ALA A 101 -18.00 7.01 9.69
C ALA A 101 -18.16 8.25 8.83
N PHE A 102 -17.17 8.50 7.96
CA PHE A 102 -17.44 9.24 6.75
C PHE A 102 -18.63 8.58 6.05
N LYS A 103 -19.55 9.38 5.54
CA LYS A 103 -20.73 8.91 4.81
C LYS A 103 -20.49 8.91 3.31
N THR A 104 -19.69 9.85 2.82
CA THR A 104 -19.44 10.04 1.38
C THR A 104 -17.95 10.09 1.03
N PRO A 105 -17.58 9.75 -0.21
CA PRO A 105 -16.23 9.99 -0.74
C PRO A 105 -15.76 11.44 -0.56
N THR A 106 -16.65 12.40 -0.78
CA THR A 106 -16.36 13.84 -0.64
C THR A 106 -15.98 14.23 0.79
N GLU A 107 -16.60 13.64 1.82
CA GLU A 107 -16.22 13.92 3.21
C GLU A 107 -14.80 13.43 3.55
N VAL A 108 -14.34 12.39 2.88
CA VAL A 108 -12.98 11.83 3.06
C VAL A 108 -11.96 12.69 2.33
N HIS A 109 -12.21 12.92 1.05
CA HIS A 109 -11.28 13.48 0.09
C HIS A 109 -12.03 14.39 -0.92
N PRO A 110 -12.37 15.64 -0.53
CA PRO A 110 -13.15 16.52 -1.40
C PRO A 110 -12.39 16.87 -2.68
N LYS A 111 -13.12 17.01 -3.79
CA LYS A 111 -12.55 17.43 -5.08
C LYS A 111 -12.14 18.90 -5.07
N ASP A 112 -12.92 19.73 -4.38
CA ASP A 112 -12.57 21.10 -4.00
C ASP A 112 -12.49 21.20 -2.46
N PRO A 113 -11.28 21.02 -1.88
CA PRO A 113 -11.11 21.13 -0.44
C PRO A 113 -11.29 22.55 0.11
N CYS A 114 -11.02 23.59 -0.69
CA CYS A 114 -11.10 24.97 -0.22
C CYS A 114 -12.55 25.33 0.10
N THR A 115 -13.45 25.10 -0.86
CA THR A 115 -14.89 25.32 -0.67
C THR A 115 -15.47 24.36 0.36
N TYR A 116 -15.09 23.07 0.34
CA TYR A 116 -15.63 22.09 1.29
C TYR A 116 -15.34 22.44 2.76
N TYR A 117 -14.20 23.08 3.05
CA TYR A 117 -13.78 23.43 4.41
C TYR A 117 -13.89 24.92 4.75
N GLU A 118 -14.55 25.74 3.92
CA GLU A 118 -14.63 27.20 4.08
C GLU A 118 -15.02 27.60 5.52
N ASP A 119 -16.06 26.98 6.06
CA ASP A 119 -16.55 27.23 7.43
C ASP A 119 -16.01 26.25 8.48
N ASN A 120 -15.01 25.43 8.15
CA ASN A 120 -14.51 24.36 9.02
C ASN A 120 -12.98 24.29 9.06
N ALA A 121 -12.37 25.32 9.65
CA ALA A 121 -10.91 25.43 9.83
C ALA A 121 -10.30 24.21 10.54
N HIS A 122 -10.96 23.65 11.55
CA HIS A 122 -10.45 22.46 12.25
C HIS A 122 -10.46 21.21 11.37
N GLY A 123 -11.50 21.03 10.55
CA GLY A 123 -11.58 19.96 9.56
C GLY A 123 -10.50 20.10 8.50
N LYS A 124 -10.30 21.33 8.01
CA LYS A 124 -9.26 21.71 7.05
C LYS A 124 -7.87 21.33 7.55
N ALA A 125 -7.52 21.75 8.77
CA ALA A 125 -6.21 21.48 9.36
C ALA A 125 -5.92 19.97 9.47
N ARG A 126 -6.91 19.17 9.89
CA ARG A 126 -6.76 17.71 9.96
C ARG A 126 -6.61 17.06 8.59
N TYR A 127 -7.35 17.54 7.60
CA TYR A 127 -7.25 17.03 6.23
C TYR A 127 -5.91 17.40 5.61
N ARG A 128 -5.40 18.62 5.83
CA ARG A 128 -4.05 19.03 5.42
C ARG A 128 -2.97 18.12 5.99
N VAL A 129 -3.01 17.82 7.30
CA VAL A 129 -2.08 16.88 7.95
C VAL A 129 -2.20 15.45 7.37
N ALA A 130 -3.37 15.07 6.87
CA ALA A 130 -3.54 13.79 6.18
C ALA A 130 -2.86 13.81 4.80
N LEU A 131 -3.02 14.88 4.02
CA LEU A 131 -2.38 15.05 2.71
C LEU A 131 -0.85 15.15 2.83
N GLU A 132 -0.34 15.97 3.74
CA GLU A 132 1.11 16.13 3.96
C GLU A 132 1.78 14.80 4.29
N TYR A 133 1.16 13.99 5.15
CA TYR A 133 1.65 12.65 5.46
C TYR A 133 1.75 11.75 4.22
N LEU A 134 0.70 11.76 3.40
CA LEU A 134 0.61 10.91 2.21
C LEU A 134 1.54 11.38 1.08
N VAL A 135 1.77 12.68 0.95
CA VAL A 135 2.72 13.26 0.01
C VAL A 135 4.17 12.91 0.41
N ASN A 136 4.50 13.01 1.69
CA ASN A 136 5.86 12.74 2.18
C ASN A 136 6.26 11.26 2.07
N GLU A 137 5.29 10.35 2.09
CA GLU A 137 5.49 8.90 1.97
C GLU A 137 4.78 8.33 0.73
N PHE A 138 4.77 9.08 -0.38
CA PHE A 138 3.97 8.73 -1.58
C PHE A 138 4.29 7.33 -2.10
N ASP A 139 5.57 7.03 -2.35
CA ASP A 139 6.05 5.75 -2.90
C ASP A 139 5.69 4.55 -2.02
N ARG A 140 5.43 4.78 -0.73
CA ARG A 140 5.07 3.73 0.22
C ARG A 140 3.61 3.31 0.08
N TYR A 141 2.73 4.22 -0.31
CA TYR A 141 1.28 4.02 -0.22
C TYR A 141 0.58 3.95 -1.56
N PHE A 142 1.09 4.66 -2.58
CA PHE A 142 0.47 4.78 -3.88
C PHE A 142 1.10 3.82 -4.90
N LYS A 143 0.27 3.38 -5.84
CA LYS A 143 0.64 2.53 -6.99
C LYS A 143 0.46 3.25 -8.33
N GLU A 144 -0.34 4.31 -8.37
CA GLU A 144 -0.61 5.11 -9.55
C GLU A 144 0.24 6.38 -9.51
N PRO A 145 1.30 6.51 -10.32
CA PRO A 145 2.17 7.69 -10.30
C PRO A 145 1.44 8.99 -10.64
N ASN A 146 0.41 8.94 -11.50
CA ASN A 146 -0.32 10.15 -11.89
C ASN A 146 -1.09 10.78 -10.71
N ALA A 147 -1.43 9.97 -9.69
CA ALA A 147 -2.05 10.45 -8.46
C ALA A 147 -1.10 11.34 -7.62
N GLU A 148 0.22 11.26 -7.85
CA GLU A 148 1.21 12.05 -7.10
C GLU A 148 1.04 13.54 -7.36
N PHE A 149 0.94 13.90 -8.64
CA PHE A 149 0.88 15.27 -9.08
C PHE A 149 -0.39 15.95 -8.54
N THR A 150 -1.53 15.29 -8.64
CA THR A 150 -2.81 15.81 -8.17
C THR A 150 -2.85 15.92 -6.65
N LEU A 151 -2.31 14.94 -5.92
CA LEU A 151 -2.24 14.96 -4.47
C LEU A 151 -1.34 16.10 -3.96
N LYS A 152 -0.17 16.29 -4.58
CA LYS A 152 0.75 17.40 -4.29
C LYS A 152 0.10 18.75 -4.57
N THR A 153 -0.59 18.87 -5.69
CA THR A 153 -1.33 20.08 -6.08
C THR A 153 -2.39 20.42 -5.05
N LYS A 154 -3.27 19.47 -4.71
CA LYS A 154 -4.29 19.63 -3.66
C LYS A 154 -3.70 19.99 -2.30
N SER A 155 -2.60 19.36 -1.92
CA SER A 155 -1.88 19.62 -0.67
C SER A 155 -1.32 21.05 -0.60
N ASN A 156 -0.93 21.61 -1.75
CA ASN A 156 -0.46 22.99 -1.85
C ASN A 156 -1.62 23.99 -1.91
N GLU A 157 -2.66 23.73 -2.70
CA GLU A 157 -3.85 24.59 -2.80
C GLU A 157 -4.49 24.82 -1.43
N ILE A 158 -4.66 23.75 -0.65
CA ILE A 158 -5.28 23.85 0.68
C ILE A 158 -4.42 24.55 1.74
N LYS A 159 -3.17 24.88 1.43
CA LYS A 159 -2.34 25.75 2.29
C LYS A 159 -2.56 27.23 1.97
N LEU A 160 -2.96 27.54 0.74
CA LEU A 160 -3.07 28.89 0.20
C LEU A 160 -4.47 29.48 0.37
N CYS A 161 -5.48 28.61 0.41
CA CYS A 161 -6.73 28.90 1.08
C CYS A 161 -6.60 28.47 2.56
#